data_AF-A0A938I9T1-F1
#
_entry.id   AF-A0A938I9T1-F1
#
_cell.length_a   1.000
_cell.length_b   1.000
_cell.length_c   1.000
_cell.angle_alpha   90.00
_cell.angle_beta   90.00
_cell.angle_gamma   90.00
#
_symmetry.space_group_name_H-M   'P 1'
#
loop_
_entity.id
_entity.type
_entity.pdbx_description
1 polymer ?
#
loop_
_entity_poly.entity_id
_entity_poly.type
_entity_poly.pdbx_seq_one_letter_code
_entity_poly.pdbx_strand_id
1 'polypeptide(L)'
;MADEKEKKEAEAPKPEGAPKKSKLPMLLGGGVGALLLCAYLFATMAVPKAAVVPKLQGPFVCKLSNSELTVNLAGENSKRYLVMDLTGEYVAYGEAFVQTRTGAGGKPGSEDSQYLAMLMDRLLSIASTRTREEVIDPVMIDALLEQIRQEIEPVLFPILIGDVPTATAADAESGLKAGESIHRATMRGLLHDHHLTISAIEKTIRLDNGPVLRFEGDERDLELVDPHGKTLYIDVTGLHEDFEGEVPVGVAGRLRRLLRQRFMIQ
;
A
#
# COMPACT_ATOMS: atom_id res chain seq x y z
N MET A 1 -48.97 64.36 -30.78
CA MET A 1 -50.40 64.55 -31.09
C MET A 1 -51.01 63.17 -31.27
N ALA A 2 -52.13 62.94 -30.58
CA ALA A 2 -53.10 61.83 -30.67
C ALA A 2 -52.59 60.42 -30.30
N ASP A 3 -53.05 59.79 -29.20
CA ASP A 3 -54.40 59.20 -28.93
C ASP A 3 -54.76 58.08 -29.93
N GLU A 4 -55.43 56.98 -29.61
CA GLU A 4 -55.88 56.23 -28.42
C GLU A 4 -56.72 55.07 -29.03
N LYS A 5 -57.04 54.03 -28.25
CA LYS A 5 -58.26 53.17 -28.36
C LYS A 5 -58.36 52.09 -29.47
N GLU A 6 -58.47 50.81 -29.07
CA GLU A 6 -59.72 50.00 -28.92
C GLU A 6 -60.27 49.51 -30.30
N LYS A 7 -60.84 48.32 -30.54
CA LYS A 7 -61.58 47.33 -29.73
C LYS A 7 -61.86 46.09 -30.62
N LYS A 8 -62.02 44.93 -29.95
CA LYS A 8 -62.98 43.83 -30.14
C LYS A 8 -63.47 43.44 -31.55
N GLU A 9 -63.45 42.13 -31.80
CA GLU A 9 -64.71 41.39 -32.05
C GLU A 9 -64.60 39.95 -31.53
N ALA A 10 -65.69 39.50 -30.89
CA ALA A 10 -65.90 38.20 -30.31
C ALA A 10 -67.33 37.74 -30.63
N GLU A 11 -67.58 36.45 -30.38
CA GLU A 11 -68.86 35.69 -30.38
C GLU A 11 -69.30 35.11 -31.74
N ALA A 12 -69.28 33.79 -31.97
CA ALA A 12 -69.89 32.60 -31.33
C ALA A 12 -71.03 32.06 -32.24
N PRO A 13 -71.24 30.73 -32.31
CA PRO A 13 -72.06 30.09 -31.27
C PRO A 13 -71.52 28.73 -30.78
N LYS A 14 -71.80 28.46 -29.50
CA LYS A 14 -71.83 27.12 -28.90
C LYS A 14 -73.13 26.40 -29.32
N PRO A 15 -73.16 25.06 -29.24
CA PRO A 15 -73.94 24.41 -28.19
C PRO A 15 -73.07 23.38 -27.43
N GLU A 16 -72.94 23.47 -26.10
CA GLU A 16 -73.78 22.84 -25.06
C GLU A 16 -73.78 21.30 -25.04
N GLY A 17 -73.31 20.74 -23.90
CA GLY A 17 -73.46 19.31 -23.54
C GLY A 17 -72.21 18.66 -22.92
N ALA A 18 -72.05 18.73 -21.59
CA ALA A 18 -70.96 18.10 -20.81
C ALA A 18 -71.13 16.54 -20.70
N PRO A 19 -70.15 15.71 -20.23
CA PRO A 19 -69.42 15.90 -18.97
C PRO A 19 -67.91 15.55 -18.96
N LYS A 20 -67.24 16.16 -17.97
CA LYS A 20 -65.84 15.96 -17.54
C LYS A 20 -65.56 14.48 -17.20
N LYS A 21 -64.57 13.85 -17.87
CA LYS A 21 -63.89 12.66 -17.36
C LYS A 21 -62.57 13.07 -16.70
N SER A 22 -62.45 12.78 -15.41
CA SER A 22 -61.29 13.10 -14.57
C SER A 22 -60.06 12.31 -15.05
N LYS A 23 -58.99 13.04 -15.39
CA LYS A 23 -57.66 12.48 -15.68
C LYS A 23 -56.83 12.27 -14.38
N LEU A 24 -57.48 11.94 -13.27
CA LEU A 24 -56.81 11.79 -11.97
C LEU A 24 -56.14 10.42 -11.74
N PRO A 25 -56.64 9.27 -12.23
CA PRO A 25 -56.01 7.99 -11.89
C PRO A 25 -54.73 7.70 -12.70
N MET A 26 -54.47 8.44 -13.79
CA MET A 26 -53.30 8.21 -14.65
C MET A 26 -52.02 8.94 -14.17
N LEU A 27 -52.16 9.99 -13.34
CA LEU A 27 -51.03 10.71 -12.75
C LEU A 27 -50.54 10.06 -11.44
N LEU A 28 -51.40 9.37 -10.71
CA LEU A 28 -51.03 8.64 -9.48
C LEU A 28 -50.27 7.34 -9.77
N GLY A 29 -50.60 6.62 -10.85
CA GLY A 29 -49.87 5.40 -11.23
C GLY A 29 -48.47 5.66 -11.80
N GLY A 30 -48.31 6.74 -12.57
CA GLY A 30 -47.02 7.13 -13.15
C GLY A 30 -46.01 7.66 -12.13
N GLY A 31 -46.48 8.43 -11.14
CA GLY A 31 -45.63 8.99 -10.08
C GLY A 31 -45.07 7.92 -9.14
N VAL A 32 -45.87 6.92 -8.78
CA VAL A 32 -45.42 5.81 -7.92
C VAL A 32 -44.45 4.89 -8.67
N GLY A 33 -44.70 4.61 -9.95
CA GLY A 33 -43.77 3.85 -10.79
C GLY A 33 -42.42 4.54 -10.95
N ALA A 34 -42.43 5.86 -11.20
CA ALA A 34 -41.20 6.65 -11.29
C ALA A 34 -40.44 6.70 -9.95
N LEU A 35 -41.14 6.84 -8.82
CA LEU A 35 -40.53 6.81 -7.49
C LEU A 35 -39.94 5.45 -7.14
N LEU A 36 -40.59 4.34 -7.51
CA LEU A 36 -40.05 3.00 -7.30
C LEU A 36 -38.83 2.73 -8.17
N LEU A 37 -38.81 3.23 -9.40
CA LEU A 37 -37.69 3.08 -10.32
C LEU A 37 -36.50 3.96 -9.88
N CYS A 38 -36.76 5.18 -9.41
CA CYS A 38 -35.75 6.01 -8.76
C CYS A 38 -35.24 5.38 -7.46
N ALA A 39 -36.11 4.86 -6.60
CA ALA A 39 -35.72 4.19 -5.36
C ALA A 39 -34.89 2.92 -5.65
N TYR A 40 -35.22 2.16 -6.69
CA TYR A 40 -34.42 1.02 -7.14
C TYR A 40 -33.05 1.46 -7.68
N LEU A 41 -32.98 2.50 -8.51
CA LEU A 41 -31.71 3.07 -8.99
C LEU A 41 -30.85 3.59 -7.83
N PHE A 42 -31.42 4.35 -6.91
CA PHE A 42 -30.72 4.81 -5.71
C PHE A 42 -30.29 3.65 -4.81
N ALA A 43 -31.11 2.61 -4.65
CA ALA A 43 -30.75 1.41 -3.88
C ALA A 43 -29.60 0.64 -4.54
N THR A 44 -29.53 0.57 -5.87
CA THR A 44 -28.42 -0.08 -6.58
C THR A 44 -27.14 0.77 -6.62
N MET A 45 -27.24 2.09 -6.62
CA MET A 45 -26.08 2.99 -6.48
C MET A 45 -25.58 3.08 -5.04
N ALA A 46 -26.45 2.85 -4.06
CA ALA A 46 -26.12 2.81 -2.64
C ALA A 46 -25.63 1.44 -2.17
N VAL A 47 -25.47 0.45 -3.06
CA VAL A 47 -24.71 -0.75 -2.71
C VAL A 47 -23.25 -0.31 -2.57
N PRO A 48 -22.69 -0.25 -1.34
CA PRO A 48 -21.29 0.06 -1.19
C PRO A 48 -20.54 -0.98 -2.02
N LYS A 49 -19.69 -0.52 -2.94
CA LYS A 49 -18.74 -1.42 -3.60
C LYS A 49 -18.04 -2.15 -2.47
N ALA A 50 -18.26 -3.47 -2.37
CA ALA A 50 -17.59 -4.28 -1.38
C ALA A 50 -16.11 -3.93 -1.47
N ALA A 51 -15.54 -3.43 -0.37
CA ALA A 51 -14.14 -3.05 -0.33
C ALA A 51 -13.35 -4.23 -0.88
N VAL A 52 -12.64 -4.01 -2.00
CA VAL A 52 -11.87 -5.07 -2.63
C VAL A 52 -10.74 -5.36 -1.65
N VAL A 53 -10.90 -6.39 -0.82
CA VAL A 53 -9.87 -6.81 0.12
C VAL A 53 -8.65 -7.14 -0.72
N PRO A 54 -7.56 -6.38 -0.60
CA PRO A 54 -6.36 -6.63 -1.39
C PRO A 54 -5.88 -8.04 -1.05
N LYS A 55 -5.67 -8.86 -2.08
CA LYS A 55 -5.15 -10.22 -1.91
C LYS A 55 -3.71 -10.24 -2.41
N LEU A 56 -2.86 -10.95 -1.68
CA LEU A 56 -1.51 -11.25 -2.18
C LEU A 56 -1.61 -12.00 -3.51
N GLN A 57 -0.89 -11.52 -4.51
CA GLN A 57 -0.77 -12.14 -5.82
C GLN A 57 0.62 -12.76 -5.97
N GLY A 58 0.75 -13.69 -6.92
CA GLY A 58 2.00 -14.38 -7.23
C GLY A 58 1.81 -15.87 -7.53
N PRO A 59 2.90 -16.63 -7.62
CA PRO A 59 4.29 -16.21 -7.35
C PRO A 59 4.85 -15.31 -8.46
N PHE A 60 5.43 -14.19 -8.06
CA PHE A 60 6.22 -13.32 -8.93
C PHE A 60 7.71 -13.67 -8.81
N VAL A 61 8.48 -13.36 -9.84
CA VAL A 61 9.93 -13.61 -9.89
C VAL A 61 10.63 -12.35 -10.36
N CYS A 62 11.61 -11.85 -9.60
CA CYS A 62 12.44 -10.72 -10.03
C CYS A 62 13.90 -10.93 -9.66
N LYS A 63 14.81 -10.31 -10.42
CA LYS A 63 16.19 -10.15 -9.97
C LYS A 63 16.24 -9.20 -8.77
N LEU A 64 17.12 -9.49 -7.82
CA LEU A 64 17.33 -8.60 -6.65
C LEU A 64 18.19 -7.38 -7.00
N SER A 65 19.04 -7.50 -8.04
CA SER A 65 19.78 -6.39 -8.61
C SER A 65 19.94 -6.56 -10.12
N ASN A 66 20.01 -5.44 -10.83
CA ASN A 66 20.35 -5.35 -12.25
C ASN A 66 21.86 -5.48 -12.50
N SER A 67 22.68 -5.51 -11.45
CA SER A 67 24.14 -5.66 -11.51
C SER A 67 24.61 -6.90 -10.77
N GLU A 68 25.80 -7.40 -11.11
CA GLU A 68 26.41 -8.51 -10.37
C GLU A 68 26.83 -8.03 -8.98
N LEU A 69 26.34 -8.73 -7.95
CA LEU A 69 26.64 -8.39 -6.56
C LEU A 69 27.98 -9.03 -6.19
N THR A 70 28.95 -8.22 -5.75
CA THR A 70 30.28 -8.70 -5.38
C THR A 70 30.53 -8.43 -3.90
N VAL A 71 30.78 -9.47 -3.12
CA VAL A 71 31.02 -9.39 -1.67
C VAL A 71 32.30 -10.12 -1.27
N ASN A 72 32.93 -9.69 -0.18
CA ASN A 72 34.15 -10.32 0.32
C ASN A 72 33.82 -11.52 1.21
N LEU A 73 34.56 -12.62 1.06
CA LEU A 73 34.48 -13.80 1.92
C LEU A 73 35.54 -13.77 3.02
N ALA A 74 35.29 -14.49 4.12
CA ALA A 74 36.26 -14.72 5.18
C ALA A 74 37.42 -15.63 4.73
N GLY A 75 38.64 -15.34 5.16
CA GLY A 75 39.80 -16.21 4.93
C GLY A 75 41.15 -15.57 5.24
N GLU A 76 42.13 -16.38 5.63
CA GLU A 76 43.46 -15.93 6.09
C GLU A 76 44.45 -15.59 4.96
N ASN A 77 44.22 -16.06 3.73
CA ASN A 77 45.16 -15.87 2.62
C ASN A 77 44.43 -15.69 1.28
N SER A 78 44.65 -14.53 0.65
CA SER A 78 44.03 -13.94 -0.56
C SER A 78 42.65 -13.29 -0.36
N LYS A 79 42.46 -12.10 -0.96
CA LYS A 79 41.14 -11.44 -1.07
C LYS A 79 40.27 -12.31 -1.96
N ARG A 80 39.28 -12.98 -1.38
CA ARG A 80 38.32 -13.83 -2.10
C ARG A 80 37.01 -13.09 -2.24
N TYR A 81 36.51 -13.03 -3.47
CA TYR A 81 35.27 -12.35 -3.79
C TYR A 81 34.22 -13.39 -4.19
N LEU A 82 33.03 -13.25 -3.63
CA LEU A 82 31.84 -13.97 -4.09
C LEU A 82 31.06 -13.04 -5.01
N VAL A 83 30.99 -13.43 -6.29
CA VAL A 83 30.15 -12.79 -7.30
C VAL A 83 28.85 -13.59 -7.38
N MET A 84 27.72 -12.93 -7.12
CA MET A 84 26.40 -13.54 -7.08
C MET A 84 25.39 -12.80 -7.98
N ASP A 85 24.54 -13.59 -8.65
CA ASP A 85 23.32 -13.14 -9.31
C ASP A 85 22.13 -13.86 -8.64
N LEU A 86 21.33 -13.09 -7.92
CA LEU A 86 20.24 -13.56 -7.08
C LEU A 86 18.89 -13.16 -7.68
N THR A 87 18.00 -14.13 -7.75
CA THR A 87 16.60 -13.96 -8.16
C THR A 87 15.68 -14.37 -7.00
N GLY A 88 14.68 -13.55 -6.68
CA GLY A 88 13.71 -13.84 -5.63
C GLY A 88 12.36 -14.26 -6.19
N GLU A 89 11.78 -15.32 -5.64
CA GLU A 89 10.36 -15.65 -5.79
C GLU A 89 9.58 -15.05 -4.61
N TYR A 90 8.54 -14.26 -4.88
CA TYR A 90 7.80 -13.55 -3.85
C TYR A 90 6.29 -13.50 -4.12
N VAL A 91 5.54 -13.16 -3.07
CA VAL A 91 4.12 -12.82 -3.13
C VAL A 91 3.94 -11.41 -2.61
N ALA A 92 3.17 -10.59 -3.29
CA ALA A 92 2.95 -9.18 -2.93
C ALA A 92 1.57 -8.71 -3.37
N TYR A 93 1.09 -7.61 -2.78
CA TYR A 93 -0.15 -6.96 -3.21
C TYR A 93 -0.05 -6.35 -4.62
N GLY A 94 1.16 -5.95 -5.03
CA GLY A 94 1.43 -5.47 -6.37
C GLY A 94 2.87 -5.79 -6.82
N GLU A 95 3.01 -6.23 -8.06
CA GLU A 95 4.33 -6.51 -8.68
C GLU A 95 5.17 -5.23 -8.83
N ALA A 96 4.51 -4.11 -9.14
CA ALA A 96 5.14 -2.82 -9.38
C ALA A 96 5.96 -2.30 -8.19
N PHE A 97 5.55 -2.63 -6.95
CA PHE A 97 6.27 -2.22 -5.75
C PHE A 97 7.70 -2.77 -5.73
N VAL A 98 7.83 -4.08 -5.98
CA VAL A 98 9.14 -4.74 -5.99
C VAL A 98 9.95 -4.31 -7.21
N GLN A 99 9.32 -4.21 -8.39
CA GLN A 99 10.00 -3.75 -9.61
C GLN A 99 10.58 -2.33 -9.47
N THR A 100 9.87 -1.43 -8.78
CA THR A 100 10.35 -0.06 -8.54
C THR A 100 11.58 -0.04 -7.64
N ARG A 101 11.66 -0.94 -6.64
CA ARG A 101 12.81 -1.03 -5.74
C ARG A 101 14.02 -1.69 -6.41
N THR A 102 13.81 -2.85 -7.03
CA THR A 102 14.88 -3.63 -7.66
C THR A 102 15.28 -3.11 -9.04
N GLY A 103 14.54 -2.14 -9.59
CA GLY A 103 14.72 -1.66 -10.95
C GLY A 103 14.48 -2.76 -12.01
N ALA A 104 13.81 -3.86 -11.66
CA ALA A 104 13.68 -5.03 -12.53
C ALA A 104 13.06 -4.67 -13.89
N GLY A 105 13.76 -5.02 -14.97
CA GLY A 105 13.39 -4.69 -16.35
C GLY A 105 13.94 -3.35 -16.85
N GLY A 106 14.61 -2.58 -15.98
CA GLY A 106 15.30 -1.33 -16.31
C GLY A 106 16.77 -1.50 -16.70
N LYS A 107 17.46 -0.38 -16.92
CA LYS A 107 18.91 -0.35 -17.14
C LYS A 107 19.66 -0.54 -15.80
N PRO A 108 20.88 -1.08 -15.79
CA PRO A 108 21.73 -1.07 -14.59
C PRO A 108 21.79 0.33 -13.97
N GLY A 109 21.58 0.43 -12.65
CA GLY A 109 21.51 1.71 -11.94
C GLY A 109 20.13 2.38 -11.91
N SER A 110 19.08 1.74 -12.43
CA SER A 110 17.69 2.17 -12.23
C SER A 110 17.06 1.66 -10.93
N GLU A 111 17.85 1.04 -10.05
CA GLU A 111 17.41 0.59 -8.73
C GLU A 111 17.25 1.76 -7.77
N ASP A 112 16.38 1.60 -6.77
CA ASP A 112 16.36 2.50 -5.62
C ASP A 112 17.74 2.43 -4.92
N SER A 113 18.44 3.58 -4.89
CA SER A 113 19.78 3.67 -4.32
C SER A 113 19.82 3.32 -2.83
N GLN A 114 18.75 3.62 -2.09
CA GLN A 114 18.65 3.26 -0.67
C GLN A 114 18.49 1.75 -0.52
N TYR A 115 17.64 1.13 -1.35
CA TYR A 115 17.46 -0.32 -1.39
C TYR A 115 18.78 -1.04 -1.69
N LEU A 116 19.49 -0.64 -2.75
CA LEU A 116 20.75 -1.29 -3.16
C LEU A 116 21.83 -1.19 -2.07
N ALA A 117 21.94 -0.03 -1.40
CA ALA A 117 22.88 0.15 -0.30
C ALA A 117 22.57 -0.78 0.88
N MET A 118 21.30 -0.88 1.28
CA MET A 118 20.86 -1.78 2.36
C MET A 118 21.04 -3.26 2.00
N LEU A 119 20.75 -3.61 0.74
CA LEU A 119 20.96 -4.97 0.21
C LEU A 119 22.43 -5.37 0.31
N MET A 120 23.33 -4.51 -0.17
CA MET A 120 24.77 -4.75 -0.13
C MET A 120 25.31 -4.83 1.29
N ASP A 121 24.85 -3.98 2.20
CA ASP A 121 25.24 -4.00 3.61
C ASP A 121 24.90 -5.35 4.28
N ARG A 122 23.67 -5.85 4.08
CA ARG A 122 23.24 -7.16 4.60
C ARG A 122 24.04 -8.32 3.98
N LEU A 123 24.25 -8.30 2.67
CA LEU A 123 25.02 -9.32 1.98
C LEU A 123 26.49 -9.34 2.42
N LEU A 124 27.10 -8.17 2.60
CA LEU A 124 28.48 -8.05 3.11
C LEU A 124 28.60 -8.56 4.54
N SER A 125 27.64 -8.21 5.41
CA SER A 125 27.60 -8.70 6.79
C SER A 125 27.57 -10.23 6.84
N ILE A 126 26.69 -10.86 6.06
CA ILE A 126 26.61 -12.33 5.97
C ILE A 126 27.90 -12.91 5.38
N ALA A 127 28.34 -12.41 4.21
CA ALA A 127 29.50 -12.95 3.49
C ALA A 127 30.80 -12.85 4.29
N SER A 128 30.95 -11.80 5.11
CA SER A 128 32.13 -11.60 5.98
C SER A 128 32.33 -12.70 7.02
N THR A 129 31.28 -13.47 7.32
CA THR A 129 31.33 -14.60 8.27
C THR A 129 31.52 -15.95 7.58
N ARG A 130 31.49 -16.00 6.24
CA ARG A 130 31.46 -17.23 5.46
C ARG A 130 32.78 -17.50 4.77
N THR A 131 33.18 -18.76 4.80
CA THR A 131 34.39 -19.25 4.13
C THR A 131 34.07 -19.77 2.73
N ARG A 132 35.11 -20.00 1.92
CA ARG A 132 34.97 -20.52 0.55
C ARG A 132 34.33 -21.91 0.56
N GLU A 133 34.74 -22.75 1.49
CA GLU A 133 34.35 -24.14 1.60
C GLU A 133 32.84 -24.25 1.86
N GLU A 134 32.31 -23.37 2.73
CA GLU A 134 30.87 -23.28 3.03
C GLU A 134 30.03 -22.78 1.84
N VAL A 135 30.60 -21.97 0.95
CA VAL A 135 29.88 -21.45 -0.23
C VAL A 135 29.87 -22.48 -1.38
N ILE A 136 30.88 -23.35 -1.45
CA ILE A 136 30.97 -24.40 -2.48
C ILE A 136 30.14 -25.63 -2.11
N ASP A 137 30.05 -25.97 -0.83
CA ASP A 137 29.30 -27.14 -0.36
C ASP A 137 27.79 -27.00 -0.68
N PRO A 138 27.20 -27.94 -1.46
CA PRO A 138 25.78 -27.93 -1.83
C PRO A 138 24.79 -27.87 -0.66
N VAL A 139 25.14 -28.41 0.51
CA VAL A 139 24.24 -28.39 1.68
C VAL A 139 24.34 -27.05 2.40
N MET A 140 25.57 -26.54 2.54
CA MET A 140 25.83 -25.27 3.24
C MET A 140 25.33 -24.07 2.43
N ILE A 141 25.35 -24.14 1.10
CA ILE A 141 24.84 -23.06 0.25
C ILE A 141 23.32 -22.90 0.39
N ASP A 142 22.56 -23.97 0.56
CA ASP A 142 21.11 -23.87 0.74
C ASP A 142 20.76 -23.20 2.09
N ALA A 143 21.52 -23.54 3.14
CA ALA A 143 21.41 -22.86 4.43
C ALA A 143 21.82 -21.37 4.33
N LEU A 144 22.86 -21.06 3.56
CA LEU A 144 23.27 -19.68 3.29
C LEU A 144 22.19 -18.91 2.54
N LEU A 145 21.58 -19.47 1.50
CA LEU A 145 20.50 -18.84 0.75
C LEU A 145 19.28 -18.58 1.63
N GLU A 146 18.95 -19.48 2.55
CA GLU A 146 17.86 -19.26 3.50
C GLU A 146 18.19 -18.15 4.51
N GLN A 147 19.42 -18.08 5.01
CA GLN A 147 19.86 -16.96 5.85
C GLN A 147 19.80 -15.62 5.09
N ILE A 148 20.30 -15.60 3.85
CA ILE A 148 20.24 -14.44 2.97
C ILE A 148 18.76 -14.03 2.74
N ARG A 149 17.86 -15.00 2.53
CA ARG A 149 16.41 -14.75 2.37
C ARG A 149 15.84 -14.03 3.59
N GLN A 150 16.16 -14.51 4.80
CA GLN A 150 15.65 -13.95 6.06
C GLN A 150 16.15 -12.51 6.31
N GLU A 151 17.41 -12.22 5.96
CA GLU A 151 18.01 -10.89 6.15
C GLU A 151 17.61 -9.88 5.07
N ILE A 152 17.38 -10.33 3.83
CA ILE A 152 16.99 -9.45 2.72
C ILE A 152 15.48 -9.18 2.71
N GLU A 153 14.64 -10.10 3.20
CA GLU A 153 13.18 -9.91 3.20
C GLU A 153 12.75 -8.58 3.84
N PRO A 154 13.29 -8.15 5.01
CA PRO A 154 13.03 -6.83 5.57
C PRO A 154 13.45 -5.64 4.70
N VAL A 155 14.49 -5.80 3.90
CA VAL A 155 15.01 -4.75 3.00
C VAL A 155 14.15 -4.63 1.74
N LEU A 156 13.70 -5.78 1.21
CA LEU A 156 12.86 -5.85 0.03
C LEU A 156 11.41 -5.41 0.33
N PHE A 157 10.87 -5.87 1.45
CA PHE A 157 9.54 -5.55 1.92
C PHE A 157 9.63 -4.77 3.24
N PRO A 158 10.02 -3.49 3.22
CA PRO A 158 9.97 -2.67 4.42
C PRO A 158 8.54 -2.54 4.96
N ILE A 159 8.42 -2.11 6.22
CA ILE A 159 7.12 -1.74 6.79
C ILE A 159 6.69 -0.45 6.08
N LEU A 160 5.46 -0.43 5.60
CA LEU A 160 4.79 0.70 5.00
C LEU A 160 3.67 1.16 5.93
N ILE A 161 3.40 2.47 5.91
CA ILE A 161 2.29 3.11 6.60
C ILE A 161 1.45 3.76 5.51
N GLY A 162 0.20 3.32 5.38
CA GLY A 162 -0.70 3.76 4.31
C GLY A 162 -0.38 3.16 2.94
N ASP A 163 -0.99 3.73 1.90
CA ASP A 163 -0.79 3.32 0.50
C ASP A 163 0.35 4.13 -0.13
N VAL A 164 1.57 3.90 0.37
CA VAL A 164 2.76 4.63 -0.05
C VAL A 164 3.57 3.87 -1.11
N PRO A 165 4.11 4.57 -2.13
CA PRO A 165 4.94 3.94 -3.16
C PRO A 165 6.33 3.54 -2.64
N THR A 166 6.81 4.20 -1.57
CA THR A 166 8.12 3.96 -0.95
C THR A 166 8.00 4.02 0.57
N ALA A 167 8.89 3.33 1.28
CA ALA A 167 8.86 3.26 2.75
C ALA A 167 9.15 4.58 3.47
N THR A 168 9.70 5.56 2.76
CA THR A 168 10.07 6.87 3.29
C THR A 168 9.07 7.95 2.92
N ALA A 169 8.11 7.65 2.04
CA ALA A 169 7.05 8.58 1.69
C ALA A 169 6.04 8.69 2.84
N ALA A 170 5.44 9.87 2.96
CA ALA A 170 4.28 10.05 3.81
C ALA A 170 3.03 9.52 3.10
N ASP A 171 2.14 8.92 3.87
CA ASP A 171 0.81 8.56 3.42
C ASP A 171 0.05 9.82 3.00
N ALA A 172 -0.57 9.78 1.82
CA ALA A 172 -1.18 10.97 1.22
C ALA A 172 -2.45 11.42 1.95
N GLU A 173 -3.16 10.50 2.60
CA GLU A 173 -4.42 10.78 3.27
C GLU A 173 -4.20 11.29 4.71
N SER A 174 -3.34 10.60 5.47
CA SER A 174 -3.06 10.95 6.87
C SER A 174 -1.87 11.90 7.03
N GLY A 175 -0.89 11.87 6.15
CA GLY A 175 0.39 12.56 6.31
C GLY A 175 1.40 11.83 7.22
N LEU A 176 1.05 10.64 7.73
CA LEU A 176 1.96 9.83 8.54
C LEU A 176 3.09 9.21 7.71
N LYS A 177 4.25 9.04 8.33
CA LYS A 177 5.38 8.33 7.72
C LYS A 177 6.10 7.46 8.75
N ALA A 178 6.96 6.58 8.26
CA ALA A 178 7.78 5.74 9.12
C ALA A 178 8.71 6.59 10.02
N GLY A 179 8.82 6.22 11.30
CA GLY A 179 9.71 6.87 12.25
C GLY A 179 11.19 6.60 11.97
N GLU A 180 12.08 7.39 12.58
CA GLU A 180 13.53 7.26 12.42
C GLU A 180 14.06 5.88 12.86
N SER A 181 13.44 5.28 13.88
CA SER A 181 13.78 3.97 14.41
C SER A 181 13.01 2.81 13.77
N ILE A 182 12.37 3.00 12.61
CA ILE A 182 11.59 1.94 11.93
C ILE A 182 12.40 0.66 11.67
N HIS A 183 13.72 0.78 11.52
CA HIS A 183 14.63 -0.37 11.37
C HIS A 183 14.69 -1.30 12.60
N ARG A 184 14.23 -0.83 13.77
CA ARG A 184 14.13 -1.61 15.02
C ARG A 184 12.73 -2.19 15.25
N ALA A 185 11.76 -1.83 14.40
CA ALA A 185 10.40 -2.33 14.52
C ALA A 185 10.37 -3.85 14.37
N THR A 186 9.62 -4.50 15.26
CA THR A 186 9.48 -5.97 15.28
C THR A 186 8.17 -6.42 14.62
N MET A 187 7.24 -5.50 14.37
CA MET A 187 6.01 -5.80 13.65
C MET A 187 6.28 -6.05 12.16
N ARG A 188 5.87 -7.22 11.65
CA ARG A 188 6.02 -7.62 10.24
C ARG A 188 4.81 -8.36 9.66
N GLY A 189 3.61 -7.99 10.13
CA GLY A 189 2.38 -8.48 9.52
C GLY A 189 2.12 -7.84 8.16
N LEU A 190 1.16 -8.38 7.39
CA LEU A 190 0.85 -7.85 6.06
C LEU A 190 0.14 -6.49 6.19
N LEU A 191 0.34 -5.63 5.19
CA LEU A 191 -0.12 -4.23 5.19
C LEU A 191 -1.59 -4.04 5.55
N HIS A 192 -2.48 -4.93 5.10
CA HIS A 192 -3.92 -4.84 5.33
C HIS A 192 -4.43 -5.72 6.49
N ASP A 193 -3.51 -6.34 7.25
CA ASP A 193 -3.86 -7.13 8.44
C ASP A 193 -3.78 -6.28 9.71
N HIS A 194 -3.02 -5.18 9.68
CA HIS A 194 -2.81 -4.29 10.84
C HIS A 194 -3.16 -2.85 10.50
N HIS A 195 -3.67 -2.12 11.48
CA HIS A 195 -4.20 -0.78 11.28
C HIS A 195 -3.80 0.14 12.44
N LEU A 196 -3.56 1.40 12.11
CA LEU A 196 -3.39 2.48 13.06
C LEU A 196 -4.71 3.23 13.17
N THR A 197 -5.33 3.23 14.35
CA THR A 197 -6.45 4.11 14.65
C THR A 197 -5.89 5.45 15.12
N ILE A 198 -6.21 6.54 14.42
CA ILE A 198 -5.70 7.88 14.72
C ILE A 198 -6.88 8.86 14.88
N SER A 199 -6.79 9.72 15.89
CA SER A 199 -7.55 10.97 15.95
C SER A 199 -6.57 12.13 16.16
N ALA A 200 -6.40 12.95 15.12
CA ALA A 200 -5.57 14.14 15.18
C ALA A 200 -6.16 15.20 16.14
N ILE A 201 -7.49 15.27 16.23
CA ILE A 201 -8.21 16.20 17.10
C ILE A 201 -7.97 15.87 18.58
N GLU A 202 -8.11 14.60 18.96
CA GLU A 202 -7.85 14.15 20.34
C GLU A 202 -6.35 13.92 20.62
N LYS A 203 -5.51 14.02 19.58
CA LYS A 203 -4.10 13.67 19.57
C LYS A 203 -3.84 12.28 20.14
N THR A 204 -4.58 11.31 19.63
CA THR A 204 -4.46 9.90 20.04
C THR A 204 -4.13 9.02 18.85
N ILE A 205 -3.30 8.02 19.11
CA ILE A 205 -2.93 6.98 18.14
C ILE A 205 -2.90 5.63 18.83
N ARG A 206 -3.33 4.60 18.13
CA ARG A 206 -3.32 3.22 18.60
C ARG A 206 -2.97 2.29 17.47
N LEU A 207 -2.09 1.34 17.75
CA LEU A 207 -1.82 0.22 16.86
C LEU A 207 -2.74 -0.96 17.18
N ASP A 208 -3.55 -1.38 16.21
CA ASP A 208 -4.57 -2.41 16.34
C ASP A 208 -5.44 -2.18 17.60
N ASN A 209 -5.56 -3.20 18.46
CA ASN A 209 -6.24 -3.14 19.76
C ASN A 209 -5.26 -2.88 20.92
N GLY A 210 -4.11 -2.28 20.65
CA GLY A 210 -3.07 -1.97 21.63
C GLY A 210 -3.44 -0.82 22.58
N PRO A 211 -2.50 -0.36 23.42
CA PRO A 211 -2.70 0.82 24.24
C PRO A 211 -2.89 2.07 23.37
N VAL A 212 -3.84 2.92 23.76
CA VAL A 212 -3.99 4.26 23.17
C VAL A 212 -2.87 5.14 23.71
N LEU A 213 -2.09 5.70 22.80
CA LEU A 213 -1.01 6.64 23.10
C LEU A 213 -1.44 8.04 22.72
N ARG A 214 -1.04 9.02 23.52
CA ARG A 214 -1.22 10.44 23.23
C ARG A 214 0.07 11.00 22.67
N PHE A 215 -0.06 11.93 21.73
CA PHE A 215 1.07 12.63 21.12
C PHE A 215 0.85 14.15 21.14
N GLU A 216 1.90 14.92 20.91
CA GLU A 216 1.88 16.38 20.87
C GLU A 216 1.81 16.91 19.44
N GLY A 217 2.33 16.15 18.47
CA GLY A 217 2.30 16.42 17.03
C GLY A 217 3.67 16.78 16.45
N ASP A 218 4.72 16.81 17.27
CA ASP A 218 6.10 17.10 16.86
C ASP A 218 7.02 15.86 16.96
N GLU A 219 6.47 14.71 17.35
CA GLU A 219 7.22 13.48 17.50
C GLU A 219 7.60 12.87 16.15
N ARG A 220 8.90 12.62 15.98
CA ARG A 220 9.46 11.96 14.79
C ARG A 220 9.63 10.46 14.92
N ASP A 221 9.50 9.94 16.13
CA ASP A 221 9.84 8.56 16.45
C ASP A 221 8.99 8.03 17.61
N LEU A 222 7.67 8.13 17.45
CA LEU A 222 6.70 7.65 18.42
C LEU A 222 6.64 6.11 18.36
N GLU A 223 6.98 5.47 19.48
CA GLU A 223 6.90 4.01 19.62
C GLU A 223 5.47 3.57 19.94
N LEU A 224 4.91 2.72 19.08
CA LEU A 224 3.64 2.04 19.29
C LEU A 224 3.87 0.55 19.51
N VAL A 225 3.05 -0.04 20.37
CA VAL A 225 3.12 -1.47 20.70
C VAL A 225 1.77 -2.13 20.39
N ASP A 226 1.79 -3.25 19.68
CA ASP A 226 0.60 -4.05 19.40
C ASP A 226 0.19 -4.88 20.65
N PRO A 227 -0.99 -5.52 20.65
CA PRO A 227 -1.41 -6.40 21.74
C PRO A 227 -0.49 -7.59 22.03
N HIS A 228 0.39 -7.93 21.08
CA HIS A 228 1.33 -9.04 21.15
C HIS A 228 2.74 -8.61 21.56
N GLY A 229 2.95 -7.33 21.89
CA GLY A 229 4.25 -6.78 22.28
C GLY A 229 5.19 -6.44 21.13
N LYS A 230 4.70 -6.45 19.88
CA LYS A 230 5.48 -6.01 18.72
C LYS A 230 5.47 -4.50 18.61
N THR A 231 6.59 -3.95 18.19
CA THR A 231 6.86 -2.51 18.14
C THR A 231 6.79 -1.98 16.72
N LEU A 232 6.35 -0.73 16.61
CA LEU A 232 6.33 0.09 15.39
C LEU A 232 6.74 1.52 15.76
N TYR A 233 7.48 2.20 14.88
CA TYR A 233 7.91 3.58 15.10
C TYR A 233 7.32 4.49 14.02
N ILE A 234 6.70 5.59 14.42
CA ILE A 234 5.96 6.51 13.54
C ILE A 234 6.43 7.95 13.73
N ASP A 235 6.53 8.68 12.63
CA ASP A 235 6.68 10.14 12.64
C ASP A 235 5.31 10.78 12.39
N VAL A 236 4.83 11.56 13.37
CA VAL A 236 3.54 12.25 13.34
C VAL A 236 3.66 13.74 12.98
N THR A 237 4.86 14.24 12.69
CA THR A 237 5.10 15.66 12.37
C THR A 237 4.39 16.16 11.12
N GLY A 238 4.06 15.24 10.21
CA GLY A 238 3.34 15.52 8.97
C GLY A 238 1.83 15.21 9.05
N LEU A 239 1.32 14.77 10.20
CA LEU A 239 -0.08 14.37 10.35
C LEU A 239 -1.01 15.55 10.06
N HIS A 240 -2.01 15.33 9.21
CA HIS A 240 -3.03 16.34 8.94
C HIS A 240 -3.88 16.59 10.20
N GLU A 241 -4.07 17.88 10.56
CA GLU A 241 -4.67 18.30 11.83
C GLU A 241 -6.12 17.84 12.02
N ASP A 242 -6.83 17.54 10.92
CA ASP A 242 -8.22 17.12 10.88
C ASP A 242 -8.40 15.62 10.56
N PHE A 243 -7.31 14.86 10.47
CA PHE A 243 -7.40 13.44 10.14
C PHE A 243 -7.95 12.60 11.30
N GLU A 244 -9.03 11.88 11.04
CA GLU A 244 -9.56 10.84 11.90
C GLU A 244 -9.87 9.61 11.06
N GLY A 245 -9.28 8.46 11.41
CA GLY A 245 -9.47 7.26 10.62
C GLY A 245 -8.52 6.13 10.96
N GLU A 246 -8.52 5.15 10.07
CA GLU A 246 -7.65 3.97 10.14
C GLU A 246 -6.66 4.00 8.98
N VAL A 247 -5.37 3.85 9.29
CA VAL A 247 -4.30 3.76 8.30
C VAL A 247 -3.72 2.35 8.31
N PRO A 248 -3.72 1.61 7.18
CA PRO A 248 -3.13 0.28 7.12
C PRO A 248 -1.62 0.35 7.36
N VAL A 249 -1.07 -0.64 8.08
CA VAL A 249 0.37 -0.71 8.36
C VAL A 249 0.88 -2.13 8.23
N GLY A 250 2.08 -2.29 7.69
CA GLY A 250 2.72 -3.60 7.59
C GLY A 250 3.51 -3.75 6.31
N VAL A 251 3.72 -4.99 5.87
CA VAL A 251 4.58 -5.28 4.72
C VAL A 251 3.74 -5.53 3.47
N ALA A 252 4.21 -5.03 2.32
CA ALA A 252 3.52 -5.17 1.03
C ALA A 252 3.59 -6.60 0.43
N GLY A 253 4.40 -7.47 1.01
CA GLY A 253 4.62 -8.82 0.50
C GLY A 253 5.63 -9.62 1.33
N ARG A 254 5.95 -10.82 0.85
CA ARG A 254 6.90 -11.75 1.47
C ARG A 254 7.74 -12.47 0.44
N LEU A 255 9.00 -12.71 0.78
CA LEU A 255 9.94 -13.45 -0.04
C LEU A 255 9.80 -14.95 0.24
N ARG A 256 9.39 -15.73 -0.77
CA ARG A 256 9.19 -17.18 -0.63
C ARG A 256 10.50 -17.94 -0.72
N ARG A 257 11.34 -17.60 -1.69
CA ARG A 257 12.59 -18.32 -1.97
C ARG A 257 13.59 -17.44 -2.70
N LEU A 258 14.88 -17.72 -2.48
CA LEU A 258 15.97 -17.23 -3.31
C LEU A 258 16.45 -18.31 -4.27
N LEU A 259 16.64 -17.91 -5.52
CA LEU A 259 17.18 -18.70 -6.60
C LEU A 259 18.53 -18.11 -6.99
N ARG A 260 19.55 -18.97 -7.06
CA ARG A 260 20.86 -18.60 -7.58
C ARG A 260 20.89 -18.78 -9.09
N GLN A 261 21.22 -17.73 -9.84
CA GLN A 261 21.52 -17.84 -11.27
C GLN A 261 23.02 -18.01 -11.50
N ARG A 262 23.84 -17.26 -10.75
CA ARG A 262 25.30 -17.29 -10.84
C ARG A 262 25.90 -17.18 -9.45
N PHE A 263 26.80 -18.10 -9.10
CA PHE A 263 27.63 -18.05 -7.89
C PHE A 263 29.05 -18.40 -8.30
N MET A 264 29.95 -17.43 -8.28
CA MET A 264 31.35 -17.62 -8.63
C MET A 264 32.24 -17.07 -7.52
N ILE A 265 33.30 -17.80 -7.22
CA ILE A 265 34.34 -17.37 -6.30
C ILE A 265 35.55 -16.95 -7.12
N GLN A 266 36.01 -15.72 -6.93
CA GLN A 266 37.19 -15.13 -7.57
C GLN A 266 38.30 -14.86 -6.56
#